data_AF-A0A1J4UQ35-F1
#
_entry.id   AF-A0A1J4UQ35-F1
#
_cell.length_a   1.000
_cell.length_b   1.000
_cell.length_c   1.000
_cell.angle_alpha   90.00
_cell.angle_beta   90.00
_cell.angle_gamma   90.00
#
_symmetry.space_group_name_H-M   'P 1'
#
loop_
_entity.id
_entity.type
_entity.pdbx_description
1 polymer ?
#
loop_
_entity_poly.entity_id
_entity_poly.type
_entity_poly.pdbx_seq_one_letter_code
_entity_poly.pdbx_strand_id
1 'polypeptide(L)'
;MFLITVFLILDMLFHSWPAGFEADVQAAGCVVECNGEVLLLQSNGKKPHKAFRWGSLAERLEAGESPLDVIVRELNEETGLSVPAGEVVFLRRFSWFTPRVAWSTISSCCA
;
A
#
# COMPACT_ATOMS: atom_id res chain seq x y z
N MET A 1 1.46 26.63 -7.00
CA MET A 1 1.01 25.41 -7.68
C MET A 1 1.89 24.30 -7.15
N PHE A 2 1.46 23.68 -6.05
CA PHE A 2 2.22 22.62 -5.39
C PHE A 2 1.95 21.34 -6.18
N LEU A 3 2.94 20.84 -6.90
CA LEU A 3 2.82 19.53 -7.55
C LEU A 3 2.90 18.50 -6.42
N ILE A 4 1.75 17.91 -6.05
CA ILE A 4 1.73 16.73 -5.19
C ILE A 4 1.83 15.55 -6.13
N THR A 5 2.99 14.90 -6.18
CA THR A 5 3.14 13.67 -6.98
C THR A 5 2.74 12.50 -6.10
N VAL A 6 1.54 11.96 -6.29
CA VAL A 6 1.11 10.72 -5.60
C VAL A 6 1.46 9.53 -6.47
N PHE A 7 2.40 8.74 -5.99
CA PHE A 7 2.86 7.50 -6.58
C PHE A 7 2.09 6.33 -5.98
N LEU A 8 1.20 5.68 -6.75
CA LEU A 8 0.61 4.40 -6.33
C LEU A 8 1.68 3.30 -6.40
N ILE A 9 2.13 2.78 -5.24
CA ILE A 9 2.89 1.53 -5.16
C ILE A 9 1.92 0.44 -4.71
N LEU A 10 1.37 -0.33 -5.67
CA LEU A 10 0.76 -1.62 -5.34
C LEU A 10 1.84 -2.67 -5.05
N ASP A 11 1.50 -3.64 -4.20
CA ASP A 11 2.36 -4.62 -3.53
C ASP A 11 3.28 -5.49 -4.42
N MET A 12 4.53 -5.65 -3.94
CA MET A 12 5.65 -6.63 -4.03
C MET A 12 5.82 -7.74 -5.12
N LEU A 13 7.06 -7.77 -5.65
CA LEU A 13 7.68 -8.39 -6.84
C LEU A 13 7.44 -9.89 -7.21
N PHE A 14 6.92 -10.12 -8.43
CA PHE A 14 7.30 -11.21 -9.36
C PHE A 14 7.24 -10.69 -10.82
N HIS A 15 8.01 -11.30 -11.74
CA HIS A 15 8.24 -10.83 -13.11
C HIS A 15 7.27 -11.41 -14.17
N SER A 16 6.34 -12.30 -13.81
CA SER A 16 5.31 -12.84 -14.72
C SER A 16 4.09 -13.39 -13.96
N TRP A 17 2.89 -13.01 -14.38
CA TRP A 17 1.62 -13.44 -13.77
C TRP A 17 1.32 -14.91 -14.09
N PRO A 18 1.09 -15.81 -13.11
CA PRO A 18 0.71 -17.20 -13.38
C PRO A 18 -0.69 -17.28 -14.01
N ALA A 19 -0.84 -18.11 -15.05
CA ALA A 19 -2.16 -18.40 -15.60
C ALA A 19 -3.07 -19.02 -14.53
N GLY A 20 -4.27 -18.48 -14.34
CA GLY A 20 -5.24 -18.96 -13.35
C GLY A 20 -5.03 -18.45 -11.92
N PHE A 21 -4.18 -17.45 -11.71
CA PHE A 21 -4.05 -16.80 -10.39
C PHE A 21 -5.24 -15.87 -10.10
N GLU A 22 -6.01 -16.21 -9.07
CA GLU A 22 -6.98 -15.32 -8.43
C GLU A 22 -6.42 -14.86 -7.08
N ALA A 23 -6.40 -13.55 -6.84
CA ALA A 23 -5.86 -12.98 -5.61
C ALA A 23 -6.89 -13.12 -4.48
N ASP A 24 -6.54 -13.85 -3.41
CA ASP A 24 -7.35 -13.94 -2.18
C ASP A 24 -7.49 -12.58 -1.47
N VAL A 25 -6.49 -11.72 -1.63
CA VAL A 25 -6.41 -10.38 -1.04
C VAL A 25 -5.82 -9.42 -2.05
N GLN A 26 -6.39 -8.22 -2.13
CA GLN A 26 -5.86 -7.10 -2.91
C GLN A 26 -5.69 -5.91 -1.98
N ALA A 27 -4.65 -5.13 -2.18
CA ALA A 27 -4.38 -3.90 -1.45
C ALA A 27 -3.83 -2.84 -2.40
N ALA A 28 -4.03 -1.58 -2.06
CA ALA A 28 -3.46 -0.44 -2.76
C ALA A 28 -2.56 0.32 -1.81
N GLY A 29 -1.38 0.73 -2.28
CA GLY A 29 -0.48 1.59 -1.53
C GLY A 29 -0.09 2.83 -2.31
N CYS A 30 0.27 3.90 -1.61
CA CYS A 30 0.80 5.10 -2.23
C CYS A 30 1.96 5.72 -1.44
N VAL A 31 2.81 6.43 -2.18
CA VAL A 31 3.82 7.35 -1.68
C VAL A 31 3.44 8.73 -2.16
N VAL A 32 3.40 9.70 -1.25
CA VAL A 32 3.21 11.10 -1.61
C VAL A 32 4.56 11.77 -1.61
N GLU A 33 4.93 12.37 -2.73
CA GLU A 33 6.11 13.22 -2.86
C GLU A 33 5.70 14.68 -2.88
N CYS A 34 6.44 15.50 -2.13
CA CYS A 34 6.28 16.94 -2.08
C CYS A 34 7.65 17.59 -1.88
N ASN A 35 8.07 18.43 -2.82
CA ASN A 35 9.35 19.17 -2.77
C ASN A 35 10.60 18.28 -2.60
N GLY A 36 10.61 17.11 -3.21
CA GLY A 36 11.70 16.13 -3.13
C GLY A 36 11.66 15.27 -1.85
N GLU A 37 10.67 15.47 -0.99
CA GLU A 37 10.49 14.68 0.24
C GLU A 37 9.32 13.71 0.09
N VAL A 38 9.40 12.57 0.80
CA VAL A 38 8.35 11.55 0.79
C VAL A 38 7.63 11.50 2.12
N LEU A 39 6.30 11.44 2.06
CA LEU A 39 5.48 11.22 3.23
C LEU A 39 5.53 9.74 3.63
N LEU A 40 5.95 9.49 4.86
CA LEU A 40 5.87 8.19 5.51
C LEU A 40 4.92 8.29 6.71
N LEU A 41 4.20 7.20 6.98
CA LEU A 41 3.29 7.11 8.11
C LEU A 41 3.90 6.20 9.17
N GLN A 42 3.83 6.66 10.41
CA GLN A 42 4.26 5.87 11.55
C GLN A 42 3.05 5.20 12.20
N SER A 43 3.12 3.88 12.32
CA SER A 43 2.09 3.11 13.04
C SER A 43 2.04 3.53 14.52
N ASN A 44 0.82 3.79 15.01
CA ASN A 44 0.52 4.25 16.36
C ASN A 44 0.78 3.22 17.49
N GLY A 45 1.43 2.09 17.20
CA GLY A 45 1.80 1.11 18.22
C GLY A 45 0.68 0.14 18.63
N LYS A 46 -0.57 0.34 18.20
CA LYS A 46 -1.71 -0.51 18.63
C LYS A 46 -1.58 -1.97 18.17
N LYS A 47 -0.86 -2.22 17.08
CA LYS A 47 -0.53 -3.56 16.58
C LYS A 47 0.92 -3.88 16.97
N PRO A 48 1.19 -4.87 17.86
CA PRO A 48 2.55 -5.14 18.38
C PRO A 48 3.58 -5.42 17.27
N HIS A 49 3.16 -6.16 16.24
CA HIS A 49 3.99 -6.48 15.09
C HIS A 49 4.20 -5.31 14.12
N LYS A 50 3.57 -4.15 14.32
CA LYS A 50 3.81 -2.93 13.52
C LYS A 50 4.17 -1.73 14.41
N ALA A 51 4.55 -1.94 15.67
CA ALA A 51 4.73 -0.83 16.58
C ALA A 51 5.84 0.13 16.11
N PHE A 52 5.48 1.40 15.94
CA PHE A 52 6.38 2.51 15.61
C PHE A 52 7.21 2.36 14.32
N ARG A 53 6.81 1.44 13.42
CA ARG A 53 7.42 1.32 12.09
C ARG A 53 6.93 2.44 11.18
N TRP A 54 7.85 2.95 10.36
CA TRP A 54 7.55 3.87 9.26
C TRP A 54 7.32 3.10 7.96
N GLY A 55 6.36 3.54 7.16
CA GLY A 55 6.08 2.94 5.86
C GLY A 55 5.23 3.85 4.97
N SER A 56 5.02 3.42 3.73
CA SER A 56 4.03 4.03 2.84
C SER A 56 2.62 3.73 3.35
N LEU A 57 1.66 4.58 2.94
CA LEU A 57 0.24 4.27 3.10
C LEU A 57 -0.08 3.04 2.25
N ALA A 58 -0.75 2.05 2.82
CA ALA A 58 -1.24 0.90 2.09
C ALA A 58 -2.42 0.26 2.83
N GLU A 59 -3.51 0.01 2.11
CA GLU A 59 -4.71 -0.56 2.68
C GLU A 59 -5.35 -1.60 1.75
N ARG A 60 -6.06 -2.55 2.36
CA ARG A 60 -6.76 -3.59 1.63
C ARG A 60 -7.93 -2.99 0.84
N LEU A 61 -8.18 -3.51 -0.36
CA LEU A 61 -9.40 -3.21 -1.10
C LEU A 61 -10.60 -3.89 -0.45
N GLU A 62 -11.69 -3.13 -0.32
CA GLU A 62 -13.01 -3.68 -0.01
C GLU A 62 -13.75 -4.14 -1.28
N ALA A 63 -14.84 -4.89 -1.08
CA ALA A 63 -15.59 -5.48 -2.18
C ALA A 63 -16.18 -4.42 -3.12
N GLY A 64 -15.72 -4.41 -4.38
CA GLY A 64 -16.18 -3.47 -5.41
C GLY A 64 -15.45 -2.12 -5.40
N GLU A 65 -14.50 -1.91 -4.50
CA GLU A 65 -13.69 -0.68 -4.43
C GLU A 65 -12.54 -0.71 -5.45
N SER A 66 -12.28 0.41 -6.12
CA SER A 66 -11.11 0.52 -6.99
C SER A 66 -9.85 0.87 -6.17
N PRO A 67 -8.64 0.52 -6.63
CA PRO A 67 -7.39 0.93 -5.96
C PRO A 67 -7.28 2.45 -5.77
N LEU A 68 -7.83 3.23 -6.71
CA LEU A 68 -7.79 4.68 -6.66
C LEU A 68 -8.73 5.22 -5.57
N ASP A 69 -9.92 4.64 -5.44
CA ASP A 69 -10.88 5.03 -4.40
C ASP A 69 -10.30 4.77 -3.00
N VAL A 70 -9.68 3.61 -2.80
CA VAL A 70 -8.97 3.27 -1.54
C VAL A 70 -7.94 4.33 -1.21
N ILE A 71 -7.05 4.66 -2.14
CA ILE A 71 -5.95 5.60 -1.86
C ILE A 71 -6.47 6.99 -1.58
N VAL A 72 -7.41 7.50 -2.36
CA VAL A 72 -7.96 8.87 -2.14
C VAL A 72 -8.62 8.94 -0.76
N ARG A 73 -9.37 7.90 -0.39
CA ARG A 73 -10.05 7.81 0.91
C ARG A 73 -9.06 7.70 2.07
N GLU A 74 -8.18 6.71 2.05
CA GLU A 74 -7.21 6.46 3.13
C GLU A 74 -6.22 7.60 3.30
N LEU A 75 -5.76 8.21 2.20
CA LEU A 75 -4.88 9.36 2.28
C LEU A 75 -5.56 10.52 3.03
N ASN A 76 -6.87 10.72 2.82
CA ASN A 76 -7.63 11.70 3.56
C ASN A 76 -7.83 11.31 5.02
N GLU A 77 -8.21 10.06 5.31
CA GLU A 77 -8.48 9.59 6.66
C GLU A 77 -7.22 9.59 7.55
N GLU A 78 -6.07 9.16 7.04
CA GLU A 78 -4.83 9.03 7.82
C GLU A 78 -4.02 10.32 7.91
N THR A 79 -4.12 11.21 6.91
CA THR A 79 -3.24 12.38 6.78
C THR A 79 -3.96 13.71 6.63
N GLY A 80 -5.27 13.69 6.36
CA GLY A 80 -6.06 14.87 6.03
C GLY A 80 -5.82 15.43 4.63
N LEU A 81 -4.91 14.86 3.84
CA LEU A 81 -4.64 15.32 2.47
C LEU A 81 -5.78 14.94 1.54
N SER A 82 -6.22 15.89 0.72
CA SER A 82 -7.20 15.67 -0.34
C SER A 82 -6.50 15.87 -1.68
N VAL A 83 -6.43 14.78 -2.47
CA VAL A 83 -5.74 14.78 -3.77
C VAL A 83 -6.77 14.43 -4.85
N PRO A 84 -6.86 15.20 -5.94
CA PRO A 84 -7.72 14.85 -7.06
C PRO A 84 -7.28 13.52 -7.67
N ALA A 85 -8.24 12.66 -8.02
CA ALA A 85 -7.99 11.38 -8.66
C ALA A 85 -7.08 11.47 -9.91
N GLY A 86 -7.15 12.59 -10.65
CA GLY A 86 -6.32 12.84 -11.84
C GLY A 86 -4.84 13.17 -11.55
N GLU A 87 -4.47 13.45 -10.29
CA GLU A 87 -3.08 13.68 -9.86
C GLU A 87 -2.41 12.40 -9.34
N VAL A 88 -3.18 11.32 -9.20
CA VAL A 88 -2.67 10.02 -8.76
C VAL A 88 -2.17 9.24 -9.97
N VAL A 89 -0.90 8.86 -9.95
CA VAL A 89 -0.28 8.12 -11.06
C VAL A 89 -0.10 6.66 -10.68
N PHE A 90 -0.68 5.77 -11.48
CA PHE A 90 -0.42 4.33 -11.39
C PHE A 90 1.02 4.04 -11.81
N LEU A 91 1.82 3.47 -10.90
CA LEU A 91 3.18 3.05 -11.25
C LEU A 91 3.22 1.60 -11.72
N ARG A 92 2.76 0.69 -10.87
CA ARG A 92 2.94 -0.74 -11.10
C ARG A 92 1.99 -1.56 -10.25
N ARG A 93 1.73 -2.78 -10.73
CA ARG A 93 1.08 -3.86 -9.99
C ARG A 93 2.08 -5.01 -9.87
N PHE A 94 2.11 -5.66 -8.71
CA PHE A 94 2.77 -6.94 -8.56
C PHE A 94 1.86 -7.94 -7.83
N SER A 95 2.34 -9.16 -7.68
CA SER A 95 1.61 -10.28 -7.11
C SER A 95 2.60 -11.19 -6.40
N TRP A 96 2.24 -11.65 -5.22
CA TRP A 96 3.02 -12.62 -4.46
C TRP A 96 2.15 -13.80 -4.07
N PHE A 97 2.76 -14.97 -4.00
CA PHE A 97 2.16 -16.17 -3.43
C PHE A 97 2.81 -16.43 -2.08
N THR A 98 2.05 -16.36 -0.99
CA THR A 98 2.45 -17.01 0.26
C THR A 98 2.05 -18.47 0.19
N PRO A 99 3.01 -19.41 0.24
CA PRO A 99 2.68 -20.77 0.66
C PRO A 99 1.93 -20.66 1.98
N ARG A 100 0.88 -21.47 2.17
CA ARG A 100 0.10 -21.49 3.41
C ARG A 100 0.93 -22.12 4.54
N VAL A 101 1.99 -21.44 4.96
CA VAL A 101 2.79 -21.75 6.16
C VAL A 101 2.14 -21.05 7.35
N ALA A 102 2.05 -21.76 8.47
CA ALA A 102 1.48 -21.21 9.70
C ALA A 102 2.21 -19.90 10.08
N TRP A 103 1.45 -18.92 10.59
CA TRP A 103 1.96 -17.62 11.04
C TRP A 103 3.16 -17.71 11.99
N SER A 104 3.30 -18.82 12.72
CA SER A 104 4.44 -19.12 13.59
C SER A 104 5.79 -19.17 12.88
N THR A 105 5.83 -19.32 11.55
CA THR A 105 7.08 -19.45 10.78
C THR A 105 7.56 -18.12 10.19
N ILE A 106 6.68 -17.13 9.97
CA ILE A 106 7.05 -15.88 9.28
C ILE A 106 7.70 -14.86 10.23
N SER A 107 7.34 -14.86 11.52
CA SER A 107 7.88 -13.89 12.49
C SER A 107 9.38 -14.03 12.77
N SER A 108 10.00 -15.15 12.41
CA SER A 108 11.44 -15.39 12.64
C SER A 108 12.36 -14.86 11.53
N CYS A 109 11.82 -14.46 10.37
CA CYS A 109 12.65 -13.98 9.24
C CYS A 109 12.79 -12.45 9.20
N CYS A 110 12.15 -11.71 10.10
CA CYS A 110 12.24 -10.25 10.19
C CYS A 110 12.83 -9.75 11.52
N ALA A 111 13.58 -10.61 12.22
CA ALA A 111 14.35 -10.26 13.41
C ALA A 111 15.82 -10.01 13.05
#